data_AF-A0AAU0RLU6-F1
#
_entry.id   AF-A0AAU0RLU6-F1
#
_cell.length_a   1.000
_cell.length_b   1.000
_cell.length_c   1.000
_cell.angle_alpha   90.00
_cell.angle_beta   90.00
_cell.angle_gamma   90.00
#
_symmetry.space_group_name_H-M   'P 1'
#
loop_
_entity.id
_entity.type
_entity.pdbx_description
1 polymer ?
#
loop_
_entity_poly.entity_id
_entity_poly.type
_entity_poly.pdbx_seq_one_letter_code
_entity_poly.pdbx_strand_id
1 'polypeptide(L)'
;MLRLSLFFLSIIYYLEAKCQHLEIFNHINNNNISYGVWIVGPQYKNGKMMGALYQVRVEKQTGDSGLIANMKSNEWISALKNPETDWAANLLLYELYRKTGFILSDMKPDIWREKFKNEDLEFWISFLKNNK
;
A
#
# COMPACT_ATOMS: atom_id res chain seq x y z
N MET A 1 -5.53 -43.11 -11.90
CA MET A 1 -4.89 -42.03 -12.70
C MET A 1 -5.52 -40.65 -12.48
N LEU A 2 -6.85 -40.49 -12.45
CA LEU A 2 -7.50 -39.18 -12.24
C LEU A 2 -7.06 -38.42 -10.97
N ARG A 3 -6.92 -39.11 -9.83
CA ARG A 3 -6.54 -38.51 -8.53
C ARG A 3 -5.13 -37.93 -8.49
N LEU A 4 -4.17 -38.51 -9.21
CA LEU A 4 -2.82 -37.94 -9.30
C LEU A 4 -2.82 -36.65 -10.14
N SER A 5 -3.58 -36.63 -11.25
CA SER A 5 -3.65 -35.45 -12.12
C SER A 5 -4.26 -34.23 -11.42
N LEU A 6 -5.29 -34.44 -10.59
CA LEU A 6 -5.91 -33.39 -9.77
C LEU A 6 -4.94 -32.85 -8.70
N PHE A 7 -4.12 -33.72 -8.12
CA PHE A 7 -3.10 -33.32 -7.14
C PHE A 7 -2.00 -32.47 -7.79
N PHE A 8 -1.51 -32.87 -8.96
CA PHE A 8 -0.52 -32.08 -9.72
C PHE A 8 -1.08 -30.72 -10.17
N LEU A 9 -2.34 -30.66 -10.64
CA LEU A 9 -3.01 -29.39 -10.94
C LEU A 9 -3.08 -28.48 -9.71
N SER A 10 -3.44 -29.02 -8.54
CA SER A 10 -3.50 -28.21 -7.31
C SER A 10 -2.15 -27.67 -6.86
N ILE A 11 -1.06 -28.43 -7.07
CA ILE A 11 0.31 -27.98 -6.78
C ILE A 11 0.73 -26.86 -7.74
N ILE A 12 0.43 -26.98 -9.03
CA ILE A 12 0.74 -25.95 -10.04
C ILE A 12 0.01 -24.64 -9.70
N TYR A 13 -1.29 -24.71 -9.40
CA TYR A 13 -2.06 -23.52 -8.98
C TYR A 13 -1.52 -22.88 -7.69
N TYR A 14 -1.12 -23.69 -6.71
CA TYR A 14 -0.52 -23.19 -5.48
C TYR A 14 0.83 -22.49 -5.72
N LEU A 15 1.66 -23.04 -6.61
CA LEU A 15 2.95 -22.46 -6.99
C LEU A 15 2.78 -21.16 -7.78
N GLU A 16 1.85 -21.10 -8.74
CA GLU A 16 1.52 -19.88 -9.49
C GLU A 16 1.03 -18.77 -8.56
N ALA A 17 0.10 -19.07 -7.65
CA ALA A 17 -0.40 -18.10 -6.68
C ALA A 17 0.71 -17.58 -5.74
N LYS A 18 1.62 -18.46 -5.31
CA LYS A 18 2.79 -18.07 -4.53
C LYS A 18 3.76 -17.20 -5.32
N CYS A 19 3.97 -17.52 -6.61
CA CYS A 19 4.87 -16.78 -7.48
C CYS A 19 4.36 -15.36 -7.72
N GLN A 20 3.08 -15.21 -8.06
CA GLN A 20 2.42 -13.90 -8.22
C GLN A 20 2.43 -13.09 -6.92
N HIS A 21 2.20 -13.74 -5.77
CA HIS A 21 2.30 -13.09 -4.47
C HIS A 21 3.73 -12.61 -4.21
N LEU A 22 4.76 -13.44 -4.45
CA LEU A 22 6.17 -13.03 -4.32
C LEU A 22 6.52 -11.85 -5.24
N GLU A 23 6.02 -11.84 -6.47
CA GLU A 23 6.22 -10.72 -7.39
C GLU A 23 5.63 -9.42 -6.83
N ILE A 24 4.38 -9.41 -6.36
CA ILE A 24 3.75 -8.21 -5.77
C ILE A 24 4.56 -7.65 -4.59
N PHE A 25 5.06 -8.51 -3.69
CA PHE A 25 5.87 -8.05 -2.55
C PHE A 25 7.30 -7.64 -2.95
N ASN A 26 7.82 -8.10 -4.08
CA ASN A 26 9.07 -7.55 -4.62
C ASN A 26 8.90 -6.09 -5.08
N HIS A 27 7.68 -5.68 -5.45
CA HIS A 27 7.35 -4.30 -5.83
C HIS A 27 7.10 -3.38 -4.61
N ILE A 28 6.73 -3.95 -3.45
CA ILE A 28 6.52 -3.20 -2.21
C ILE A 28 7.70 -3.44 -1.28
N ASN A 29 8.73 -2.60 -1.38
CA ASN A 29 9.96 -2.77 -0.61
C ASN A 29 10.40 -1.44 0.01
N ASN A 30 10.64 -1.43 1.32
CA ASN A 30 11.09 -0.25 2.07
C ASN A 30 12.42 0.34 1.56
N ASN A 31 13.29 -0.50 0.98
CA ASN A 31 14.61 -0.09 0.51
C ASN A 31 14.60 0.54 -0.88
N ASN A 32 13.52 0.37 -1.65
CA ASN A 32 13.42 0.84 -3.03
C ASN A 32 12.20 1.76 -3.26
N ILE A 33 11.77 2.45 -2.21
CA ILE A 33 10.68 3.42 -2.30
C ILE A 33 11.20 4.84 -2.08
N SER A 34 10.82 5.75 -2.98
CA SER A 34 11.04 7.18 -2.88
C SER A 34 9.71 7.89 -3.05
N TYR A 35 9.52 9.02 -2.36
CA TYR A 35 8.26 9.75 -2.39
C TYR A 35 8.46 11.23 -2.14
N GLY A 36 7.48 12.03 -2.54
CA GLY A 36 7.35 13.43 -2.15
C GLY A 36 5.95 13.71 -1.60
N VAL A 37 5.83 14.81 -0.85
CA VAL A 37 4.53 15.34 -0.39
C VAL A 37 4.25 16.64 -1.10
N TRP A 38 3.14 16.68 -1.82
CA TRP A 38 2.77 17.77 -2.72
C TRP A 38 1.59 18.53 -2.12
N ILE A 39 1.70 19.85 -2.09
CA ILE A 39 0.59 20.72 -1.70
C ILE A 39 -0.39 20.76 -2.86
N VAL A 40 -1.55 20.16 -2.64
CA VAL A 40 -2.73 20.37 -3.49
C VAL A 40 -3.48 21.54 -2.89
N GLY A 41 -3.57 22.62 -3.68
CA GLY A 41 -4.18 23.88 -3.26
C GLY A 41 -5.59 23.70 -2.67
N PRO A 42 -6.08 24.72 -1.95
CA PRO A 42 -7.39 24.67 -1.29
C PRO A 42 -8.48 24.29 -2.28
N GLN A 43 -9.33 23.35 -1.87
CA GLN A 43 -10.42 22.84 -2.70
C GLN A 43 -11.74 23.47 -2.29
N TYR A 44 -12.65 23.70 -3.24
CA TYR A 44 -13.99 24.17 -2.93
C TYR A 44 -14.96 22.99 -2.97
N LYS A 45 -15.63 22.67 -1.84
CA LYS A 45 -16.57 21.55 -1.73
C LYS A 45 -17.83 22.01 -0.99
N ASN A 46 -19.00 21.77 -1.58
CA ASN A 46 -20.31 22.11 -1.01
C ASN A 46 -20.42 23.56 -0.48
N GLY A 47 -19.89 24.54 -1.23
CA GLY A 47 -19.96 25.95 -0.82
C GLY A 47 -18.94 26.37 0.26
N LYS A 48 -17.97 25.51 0.62
CA LYS A 48 -16.93 25.82 1.61
C LYS A 48 -15.54 25.61 1.01
N MET A 49 -14.63 26.52 1.35
CA MET A 49 -13.20 26.34 1.10
C MET A 49 -12.65 25.34 2.10
N MET A 50 -12.11 24.24 1.59
CA MET A 50 -11.34 23.26 2.35
C MET A 50 -9.88 23.69 2.37
N GLY A 51 -9.19 23.42 3.49
CA GLY A 51 -7.76 23.66 3.61
C GLY A 51 -6.95 22.92 2.54
N ALA A 52 -5.70 23.33 2.34
CA ALA A 52 -4.78 22.64 1.45
C ALA A 52 -4.65 21.16 1.85
N LEU A 53 -4.60 20.28 0.86
CA LEU A 53 -4.34 18.87 1.06
C LEU A 53 -2.88 18.58 0.76
N TYR A 54 -2.27 17.71 1.53
CA TYR A 54 -0.90 17.28 1.33
C TYR A 54 -0.94 15.88 0.76
N GLN A 55 -0.70 15.70 -0.53
CA GLN A 55 -0.78 14.40 -1.18
C GLN A 55 0.60 13.74 -1.24
N VAL A 56 0.68 12.50 -0.77
CA VAL A 56 1.83 11.64 -1.01
C VAL A 56 1.84 11.24 -2.48
N ARG A 57 3.02 11.35 -3.10
CA ARG A 57 3.33 10.87 -4.44
C ARG A 57 4.53 9.95 -4.35
N VAL A 58 4.32 8.66 -4.60
CA VAL A 58 5.43 7.72 -4.71
C VAL A 58 6.04 7.90 -6.10
N GLU A 59 7.35 8.06 -6.15
CA GLU A 59 8.07 8.17 -7.41
C GLU A 59 7.91 6.86 -8.17
N LYS A 60 7.38 6.93 -9.39
CA LYS A 60 6.93 5.75 -10.15
C LYS A 60 8.04 4.70 -10.25
N GLN A 61 7.84 3.53 -9.65
CA GLN A 61 8.39 2.30 -10.20
C GLN A 61 7.62 2.03 -11.51
N THR A 62 8.32 2.10 -12.64
CA THR A 62 7.74 1.89 -13.97
C THR A 62 7.13 0.49 -14.08
N GLY A 63 5.79 0.38 -14.05
CA GLY A 63 5.07 -0.88 -14.32
C GLY A 63 3.86 -1.19 -13.42
N ASP A 64 3.76 -0.61 -12.22
CA ASP A 64 3.06 -1.30 -11.12
C ASP A 64 1.70 -0.74 -10.68
N SER A 65 1.23 0.36 -11.28
CA SER A 65 0.02 1.05 -10.79
C SER A 65 -1.25 0.19 -10.85
N GLY A 66 -1.36 -0.69 -11.85
CA GLY A 66 -2.50 -1.61 -11.98
C GLY A 66 -2.46 -2.77 -10.98
N LEU A 67 -1.28 -3.36 -10.73
CA LEU A 67 -1.12 -4.47 -9.77
C LEU A 67 -1.37 -4.00 -8.35
N ILE A 68 -0.76 -2.88 -7.95
CA ILE A 68 -0.89 -2.30 -6.61
C ILE A 68 -2.35 -1.88 -6.34
N ALA A 69 -3.04 -1.28 -7.31
CA ALA A 69 -4.45 -0.91 -7.16
C ALA A 69 -5.36 -2.13 -6.91
N ASN A 70 -5.07 -3.27 -7.54
CA ASN A 70 -5.89 -4.48 -7.49
C ASN A 70 -5.57 -5.43 -6.33
N MET A 71 -4.52 -5.18 -5.54
CA MET A 71 -4.20 -5.96 -4.34
C MET A 71 -5.40 -6.04 -3.39
N LYS A 72 -5.69 -7.23 -2.87
CA LYS A 72 -6.78 -7.47 -1.93
C LYS A 72 -6.48 -6.89 -0.54
N SER A 73 -7.53 -6.64 0.24
CA SER A 73 -7.42 -6.07 1.58
C SER A 73 -6.51 -6.87 2.50
N ASN A 74 -6.53 -8.21 2.43
CA ASN A 74 -5.64 -9.08 3.22
C ASN A 74 -4.16 -8.99 2.80
N GLU A 75 -3.87 -8.79 1.52
CA GLU A 75 -2.50 -8.63 1.01
C GLU A 75 -1.90 -7.31 1.51
N TRP A 76 -2.70 -6.23 1.46
CA TRP A 76 -2.32 -4.94 2.05
C TRP A 76 -2.06 -5.02 3.55
N ILE A 77 -2.94 -5.71 4.30
CA ILE A 77 -2.76 -5.88 5.74
C ILE A 77 -1.49 -6.68 6.04
N SER A 78 -1.18 -7.70 5.23
CA SER A 78 0.08 -8.45 5.37
C SER A 78 1.30 -7.55 5.10
N ALA A 79 1.25 -6.70 4.07
CA ALA A 79 2.33 -5.76 3.75
C ALA A 79 2.56 -4.74 4.89
N LEU A 80 1.50 -4.19 5.45
CA LEU A 80 1.56 -3.22 6.55
C LEU A 80 2.13 -3.80 7.85
N LYS A 81 1.99 -5.11 8.06
CA LYS A 81 2.48 -5.81 9.25
C LYS A 81 3.92 -6.31 9.10
N ASN A 82 4.43 -6.42 7.88
CA ASN A 82 5.77 -6.93 7.61
C ASN A 82 6.81 -5.80 7.71
N PRO A 83 7.83 -5.88 8.58
CA PRO A 83 8.86 -4.86 8.75
C PRO A 83 9.67 -4.50 7.49
N GLU A 84 9.71 -5.39 6.49
CA GLU A 84 10.43 -5.17 5.22
C GLU A 84 9.62 -4.34 4.22
N THR A 85 8.29 -4.23 4.42
CA THR A 85 7.36 -3.65 3.45
C THR A 85 6.40 -2.62 4.05
N ASP A 86 6.38 -2.47 5.38
CA ASP A 86 5.41 -1.67 6.12
C ASP A 86 5.39 -0.19 5.73
N TRP A 87 6.58 0.43 5.63
CA TRP A 87 6.74 1.81 5.22
C TRP A 87 6.29 2.02 3.78
N ALA A 88 6.74 1.15 2.88
CA ALA A 88 6.39 1.24 1.48
C ALA A 88 4.88 1.06 1.26
N ALA A 89 4.29 0.08 1.95
CA ALA A 89 2.86 -0.16 1.91
C ALA A 89 2.06 1.03 2.42
N ASN A 90 2.52 1.67 3.51
CA ASN A 90 1.90 2.88 4.04
C ASN A 90 1.88 4.00 2.98
N LEU A 91 3.05 4.34 2.41
CA LEU A 91 3.16 5.41 1.41
C LEU A 91 2.27 5.16 0.18
N LEU A 92 2.24 3.92 -0.31
CA LEU A 92 1.40 3.55 -1.45
C LEU A 92 -0.10 3.67 -1.13
N LEU A 93 -0.54 3.31 0.07
CA LEU A 93 -1.94 3.48 0.49
C LEU A 93 -2.31 4.96 0.64
N TYR A 94 -1.40 5.80 1.15
CA TYR A 94 -1.58 7.24 1.19
C TYR A 94 -1.80 7.83 -0.21
N GLU A 95 -1.00 7.42 -1.19
CA GLU A 95 -1.17 7.85 -2.58
C GLU A 95 -2.47 7.30 -3.19
N LEU A 96 -2.69 5.98 -3.11
CA LEU A 96 -3.81 5.28 -3.75
C LEU A 96 -5.16 5.84 -3.29
N TYR A 97 -5.29 6.10 -1.98
CA TYR A 97 -6.53 6.59 -1.37
C TYR A 97 -6.51 8.09 -1.07
N ARG A 98 -5.47 8.81 -1.51
CA ARG A 98 -5.34 10.27 -1.34
C ARG A 98 -5.53 10.74 0.11
N LYS A 99 -5.06 9.95 1.09
CA LYS A 99 -5.02 10.36 2.50
C LYS A 99 -4.06 11.56 2.63
N THR A 100 -4.45 12.58 3.40
CA THR A 100 -3.57 13.74 3.62
C THR A 100 -2.33 13.32 4.42
N GLY A 101 -1.15 13.52 3.84
CA GLY A 101 0.14 13.07 4.34
C GLY A 101 1.06 14.20 4.75
N PHE A 102 0.53 15.32 5.27
CA PHE A 102 1.36 16.45 5.77
C PHE A 102 2.48 15.96 6.70
N ILE A 103 2.12 15.03 7.60
CA ILE A 103 3.03 14.43 8.56
C ILE A 103 4.19 13.67 7.93
N LEU A 104 4.09 13.30 6.65
CA LEU A 104 5.08 12.54 5.92
C LEU A 104 6.11 13.45 5.20
N SER A 105 5.97 14.78 5.22
CA SER A 105 6.78 15.69 4.37
C SER A 105 8.29 15.57 4.58
N ASP A 106 8.74 15.26 5.81
CA ASP A 106 10.16 15.04 6.16
C ASP A 106 10.34 13.77 7.02
N MET A 107 9.41 12.84 6.90
CA MET A 107 9.34 11.69 7.79
C MET A 107 10.34 10.60 7.38
N LYS A 108 11.16 10.16 8.33
CA LYS A 108 12.01 8.97 8.14
C LYS A 108 11.24 7.70 8.54
N PRO A 109 11.48 6.56 7.86
CA PRO A 109 10.80 5.30 8.18
C PRO A 109 10.87 4.92 9.66
N ASP A 110 12.04 5.06 10.28
CA ASP A 110 12.23 4.69 11.70
C ASP A 110 11.44 5.60 12.65
N ILE A 111 11.40 6.90 12.36
CA ILE A 111 10.64 7.87 13.15
C ILE A 111 9.13 7.59 13.00
N TRP A 112 8.67 7.28 11.79
CA TRP A 112 7.29 6.87 11.56
C TRP A 112 6.95 5.58 12.31
N ARG A 113 7.83 4.57 12.25
CA ARG A 113 7.65 3.30 12.96
C ARG A 113 7.48 3.47 14.46
N GLU A 114 8.26 4.36 15.05
CA GLU A 114 8.19 4.66 16.48
C GLU A 114 6.90 5.41 16.87
N LYS A 115 6.50 6.41 16.07
CA LYS A 115 5.51 7.41 16.51
C LYS A 115 4.12 7.25 15.91
N PHE A 116 4.03 6.74 14.68
CA PHE A 116 2.80 6.85 13.87
C PHE A 116 2.34 5.52 13.27
N LYS A 117 3.21 4.50 13.20
CA LYS A 117 2.86 3.22 12.58
C LYS A 117 1.61 2.58 13.16
N ASN A 118 1.43 2.60 14.49
CA ASN A 118 0.26 1.96 15.09
C ASN A 118 -1.03 2.68 14.70
N GLU A 119 -1.03 4.02 14.72
CA GLU A 119 -2.20 4.83 14.33
C GLU A 119 -2.53 4.63 12.83
N ASP A 120 -1.54 4.71 11.95
CA ASP A 120 -1.75 4.48 10.52
C ASP A 120 -2.19 3.03 10.25
N LEU A 121 -1.61 2.04 10.94
CA LEU A 121 -1.98 0.63 10.80
C LEU A 121 -3.44 0.40 11.21
N GLU A 122 -3.87 0.94 12.35
CA GLU A 122 -5.25 0.85 12.81
C GLU A 122 -6.22 1.51 11.82
N PHE A 123 -5.88 2.71 11.36
CA PHE A 123 -6.65 3.41 10.32
C PHE A 123 -6.78 2.55 9.06
N TRP A 124 -5.68 2.03 8.52
CA TRP A 124 -5.70 1.27 7.28
C TRP A 124 -6.43 -0.05 7.41
N ILE A 125 -6.25 -0.79 8.51
CA ILE A 125 -6.99 -2.04 8.76
C ILE A 125 -8.49 -1.76 8.79
N SER A 126 -8.92 -0.69 9.46
CA SER A 126 -10.32 -0.29 9.51
C SER A 126 -10.83 0.12 8.13
N PHE A 127 -10.08 0.96 7.42
CA PHE A 127 -10.45 1.45 6.09
C PHE A 127 -10.57 0.32 5.07
N LEU A 128 -9.58 -0.56 4.98
CA LEU A 128 -9.52 -1.66 4.01
C LEU A 128 -10.63 -2.69 4.23
N LYS A 129 -11.03 -2.96 5.48
CA LYS A 129 -12.15 -3.87 5.77
C LYS A 129 -13.51 -3.34 5.32
N ASN A 130 -13.66 -2.02 5.24
CA ASN A 130 -14.96 -1.37 5.01
C ASN A 130 -15.13 -0.83 3.58
N ASN A 131 -14.04 -0.65 2.83
CA ASN A 131 -14.06 0.06 1.54
C ASN A 131 -13.46 -0.75 0.37
N LYS A 132 -13.02 -1.99 0.60
CA LYS A 132 -12.42 -2.85 -0.42
C LYS A 132 -12.71 -4.32 -0.15
#